data_AF-A0A4D4M148-F1
#
_entry.id   AF-A0A4D4M148-F1
#
_cell.length_a   1.000
_cell.length_b   1.000
_cell.length_c   1.000
_cell.angle_alpha   90.00
_cell.angle_beta   90.00
_cell.angle_gamma   90.00
#
_symmetry.space_group_name_H-M   'P 1'
#
loop_
_entity.id
_entity.type
_entity.pdbx_description
1 polymer ?
#
loop_
_entity_poly.entity_id
_entity_poly.type
_entity_poly.pdbx_seq_one_letter_code
_entity_poly.pdbx_strand_id
1 'polypeptide(L)'
;MTAPRQLHLNAFLMNTGHHEASWRLPESDPYASVDLAHYVELARIAERGTFDSLFLADGPVLFNRVGQRPSGALEPITLLTALATATEHIGLIATASTSYNSPYNLARRLASLDHLSGGRAGWNIVTTAGAEAARNFGLDEEPAHAARYERAAEFLDVALKLWDSWEDDLIVADKAAGVWGTTARSIRPGTRGRTSVSRARSTCPAHRRVTPSSSRPAPRTTASGSRPGTRRRSSPRSRRSRTRRTSTPTSSPGRGRPAAIPTTSRSCPASSR
;
A
#
# COMPACT_ATOMS: atom_id res chain seq x y z
N MET A 1 12.63 16.24 34.51
CA MET A 1 11.25 15.72 34.39
C MET A 1 11.09 15.16 32.99
N THR A 2 10.71 13.89 32.84
CA THR A 2 10.40 13.31 31.52
C THR A 2 9.12 13.96 30.97
N ALA A 3 9.14 14.33 29.69
CA ALA A 3 7.98 14.92 29.03
C ALA A 3 6.74 14.01 29.16
N PRO A 4 5.53 14.60 29.30
CA PRO A 4 4.30 13.82 29.38
C PRO A 4 4.11 12.98 28.12
N ARG A 5 3.68 11.72 28.30
CA ARG A 5 3.45 10.79 27.20
C ARG A 5 2.27 11.29 26.35
N GLN A 6 2.45 11.31 25.04
CA GLN A 6 1.39 11.65 24.09
C GLN A 6 0.88 10.38 23.39
N LEU A 7 -0.41 10.39 22.99
CA LEU A 7 -0.98 9.40 22.11
C LEU A 7 -0.62 9.74 20.67
N HIS A 8 -0.27 8.73 19.88
CA HIS A 8 -0.14 8.88 18.43
C HIS A 8 -1.47 8.56 17.76
N LEU A 9 -1.97 9.46 16.91
CA LEU A 9 -3.24 9.33 16.23
C LEU A 9 -3.03 9.08 14.74
N ASN A 10 -3.57 7.97 14.23
CA ASN A 10 -3.47 7.56 12.84
C ASN A 10 -4.85 7.54 12.19
N ALA A 11 -5.02 8.28 11.10
CA ALA A 11 -6.24 8.35 10.33
C ALA A 11 -6.28 7.19 9.32
N PHE A 12 -7.03 6.15 9.65
CA PHE A 12 -7.27 5.04 8.75
C PHE A 12 -8.33 5.42 7.71
N LEU A 13 -7.89 5.87 6.54
CA LEU A 13 -8.79 6.30 5.47
C LEU A 13 -9.21 5.13 4.59
N MET A 14 -10.46 5.16 4.14
CA MET A 14 -10.99 4.23 3.16
C MET A 14 -12.08 4.94 2.36
N ASN A 15 -12.10 4.75 1.04
CA ASN A 15 -13.01 5.36 0.06
C ASN A 15 -14.09 6.31 0.61
N THR A 16 -15.29 5.82 0.91
CA THR A 16 -16.39 6.64 1.46
C THR A 16 -16.56 6.44 2.98
N GLY A 17 -15.64 5.74 3.65
CA GLY A 17 -15.71 5.38 5.07
C GLY A 17 -15.74 3.88 5.35
N HIS A 18 -15.51 3.51 6.63
CA HIS A 18 -15.41 2.10 7.09
C HIS A 18 -16.72 1.36 7.16
N HIS A 19 -17.81 2.07 7.39
CA HIS A 19 -19.12 1.46 7.45
C HIS A 19 -19.60 1.08 6.05
N GLU A 20 -20.15 -0.13 5.86
CA GLU A 20 -20.58 -0.64 4.54
C GLU A 20 -21.60 0.27 3.84
N ALA A 21 -22.40 0.99 4.62
CA ALA A 21 -23.43 1.92 4.15
C ALA A 21 -22.98 3.39 4.14
N SER A 22 -21.71 3.71 4.39
CA SER A 22 -21.25 5.10 4.50
C SER A 22 -21.51 5.90 3.23
N TRP A 23 -21.40 5.27 2.06
CA TRP A 23 -21.71 5.88 0.76
C TRP A 23 -23.17 6.34 0.60
N ARG A 24 -24.08 5.90 1.47
CA ARG A 24 -25.51 6.26 1.43
C ARG A 24 -25.83 7.52 2.23
N LEU A 25 -24.87 8.05 3.00
CA LEU A 25 -25.07 9.30 3.74
C LEU A 25 -25.30 10.45 2.74
N PRO A 26 -26.25 11.37 3.00
CA PRO A 26 -26.55 12.48 2.08
C PRO A 26 -25.34 13.33 1.69
N GLU A 27 -24.38 13.45 2.60
CA GLU A 27 -23.13 14.21 2.43
C GLU A 27 -22.00 13.43 1.77
N SER A 28 -22.16 12.12 1.54
CA SER A 28 -21.12 11.29 0.92
C SER A 28 -21.22 11.31 -0.60
N ASP A 29 -20.09 11.54 -1.27
CA ASP A 29 -19.99 11.35 -2.71
C ASP A 29 -19.73 9.86 -3.04
N PRO A 30 -20.66 9.16 -3.73
CA PRO A 30 -20.48 7.76 -4.09
C PRO A 30 -19.33 7.52 -5.09
N TYR A 31 -18.86 8.56 -5.78
CA TYR A 31 -17.75 8.47 -6.76
C TYR A 31 -16.38 8.77 -6.15
N ALA A 32 -16.33 9.23 -4.89
CA ALA A 32 -15.12 9.65 -4.19
C ALA A 32 -14.02 8.58 -4.09
N SER A 33 -14.36 7.30 -4.30
CA SER A 33 -13.44 6.17 -4.15
C SER A 33 -12.14 6.26 -4.98
N VAL A 34 -12.18 6.99 -6.10
CA VAL A 34 -11.02 7.21 -7.00
C VAL A 34 -10.78 8.69 -7.29
N ASP A 35 -11.42 9.59 -6.56
CA ASP A 35 -11.23 11.03 -6.72
C ASP A 35 -10.07 11.52 -5.85
N LEU A 36 -9.05 12.12 -6.48
CA LEU A 36 -7.91 12.70 -5.76
C LEU A 36 -8.33 13.88 -4.87
N ALA A 37 -9.28 14.71 -5.30
CA ALA A 37 -9.67 15.90 -4.54
C ALA A 37 -10.26 15.52 -3.17
N HIS A 38 -11.08 14.47 -3.13
CA HIS A 38 -11.56 13.86 -1.89
C HIS A 38 -10.44 13.48 -0.93
N TYR A 39 -9.44 12.74 -1.39
CA TYR A 39 -8.32 12.33 -0.53
C TYR A 39 -7.44 13.51 -0.08
N VAL A 40 -7.28 14.53 -0.93
CA VAL A 40 -6.58 15.77 -0.55
C VAL A 40 -7.30 16.48 0.58
N GLU A 41 -8.63 16.58 0.52
CA GLU A 41 -9.40 17.20 1.60
C GLU A 41 -9.30 16.38 2.90
N LEU A 42 -9.44 15.05 2.82
CA LEU A 42 -9.27 14.19 4.00
C LEU A 42 -7.87 14.32 4.63
N ALA A 43 -6.83 14.40 3.80
CA ALA A 43 -5.46 14.59 4.26
C ALA A 43 -5.29 15.93 5.00
N ARG A 44 -5.82 17.01 4.43
CA ARG A 44 -5.79 18.34 5.05
C ARG A 44 -6.62 18.40 6.33
N ILE A 45 -7.77 17.74 6.38
CA ILE A 45 -8.58 17.62 7.62
C ILE A 45 -7.76 16.95 8.71
N ALA A 46 -7.14 15.80 8.43
CA ALA A 46 -6.37 15.06 9.40
C ALA A 46 -5.14 15.85 9.89
N GLU A 47 -4.44 16.54 8.99
CA GLU A 47 -3.30 17.38 9.32
C GLU A 47 -3.69 18.59 10.18
N ARG A 48 -4.77 19.31 9.82
CA ARG A 48 -5.36 20.37 10.68
C ARG A 48 -5.77 19.82 12.05
N GLY A 49 -6.22 18.58 12.10
CA GLY A 49 -6.57 17.85 13.33
C GLY A 49 -5.37 17.33 14.12
N THR A 50 -4.13 17.64 13.73
CA THR A 50 -2.87 17.23 14.39
C THR A 50 -2.66 15.71 14.46
N PHE A 51 -3.25 14.95 13.53
CA PHE A 51 -2.96 13.53 13.40
C PHE A 51 -1.50 13.30 13.00
N ASP A 52 -0.88 12.26 13.55
CA ASP A 52 0.52 11.93 13.24
C ASP A 52 0.65 11.32 11.84
N SER A 53 -0.37 10.60 11.35
CA SER A 53 -0.30 9.95 10.04
C SER A 53 -1.66 9.66 9.41
N LEU A 54 -1.61 9.50 8.09
CA LEU A 54 -2.61 8.81 7.28
C LEU A 54 -2.19 7.36 7.07
N PHE A 55 -3.16 6.45 7.07
CA PHE A 55 -2.95 5.05 6.77
C PHE A 55 -3.93 4.58 5.70
N LEU A 56 -3.38 4.06 4.61
CA LEU A 56 -4.12 3.45 3.52
C LEU A 56 -3.91 1.94 3.52
N ALA A 57 -4.96 1.18 3.84
CA ALA A 57 -4.97 -0.26 3.69
C ALA A 57 -5.13 -0.65 2.22
N ASP A 58 -4.57 -1.80 1.85
CA ASP A 58 -4.65 -2.32 0.49
C ASP A 58 -4.57 -3.84 0.47
N GLY A 59 -5.11 -4.38 -0.61
CA GLY A 59 -4.93 -5.74 -1.06
C GLY A 59 -5.22 -5.78 -2.55
N PRO A 60 -4.42 -6.52 -3.33
CA PRO A 60 -4.49 -6.55 -4.79
C PRO A 60 -5.65 -7.43 -5.30
N VAL A 61 -6.85 -7.18 -4.77
CA VAL A 61 -8.11 -7.84 -5.10
C VAL A 61 -9.23 -6.83 -5.07
N LEU A 62 -10.31 -7.12 -5.80
CA LEU A 62 -11.52 -6.33 -5.68
C LEU A 62 -12.17 -6.61 -4.33
N PHE A 63 -12.06 -5.66 -3.40
CA PHE A 63 -12.74 -5.75 -2.13
C PHE A 63 -14.24 -5.51 -2.31
N ASN A 64 -15.04 -6.31 -1.60
CA ASN A 64 -16.50 -6.22 -1.57
C ASN A 64 -17.19 -6.61 -2.88
N ARG A 65 -18.51 -6.77 -2.78
CA ARG A 65 -19.36 -6.95 -3.95
C ARG A 65 -19.70 -5.58 -4.53
N VAL A 66 -19.32 -5.35 -5.79
CA VAL A 66 -19.58 -4.09 -6.53
C VAL A 66 -21.04 -3.64 -6.44
N GLY A 67 -21.99 -4.58 -6.41
CA GLY A 67 -23.42 -4.28 -6.26
C GLY A 67 -23.86 -3.76 -4.89
N GLN A 68 -22.97 -3.67 -3.89
CA GLN A 68 -23.31 -3.30 -2.51
C GLN A 68 -22.65 -2.01 -2.03
N ARG A 69 -21.42 -1.72 -2.48
CA ARG A 69 -20.66 -0.51 -2.11
C ARG A 69 -19.58 -0.16 -3.14
N PRO A 70 -19.12 1.10 -3.19
CA PRO A 70 -17.95 1.48 -3.96
C PRO A 70 -16.77 0.55 -3.65
N SER A 71 -16.23 -0.07 -4.69
CA SER A 71 -15.22 -1.13 -4.60
C SER A 71 -13.92 -0.77 -5.33
N GLY A 72 -13.92 0.30 -6.14
CA GLY A 72 -12.70 0.86 -6.73
C GLY A 72 -11.81 1.49 -5.66
N ALA A 73 -10.50 1.36 -5.83
CA ALA A 73 -9.50 2.00 -4.98
C ALA A 73 -8.28 2.36 -5.83
N LEU A 74 -7.65 3.49 -5.51
CA LEU A 74 -6.36 3.88 -6.07
C LEU A 74 -5.24 3.11 -5.35
N GLU A 75 -4.16 2.81 -6.07
CA GLU A 75 -2.96 2.19 -5.48
C GLU A 75 -2.35 3.14 -4.42
N PRO A 76 -2.10 2.68 -3.18
CA PRO A 76 -1.75 3.56 -2.06
C PRO A 76 -0.49 4.39 -2.24
N ILE A 77 0.60 3.82 -2.78
CA ILE A 77 1.88 4.56 -2.87
C ILE A 77 1.74 5.71 -3.87
N THR A 78 1.06 5.46 -4.99
CA THR A 78 0.75 6.46 -6.01
C THR A 78 -0.12 7.57 -5.43
N LEU A 79 -1.18 7.22 -4.69
CA LEU A 79 -2.06 8.18 -4.03
C LEU A 79 -1.32 9.01 -2.98
N LEU A 80 -0.57 8.37 -2.07
CA LEU A 80 0.22 9.08 -1.05
C LEU A 80 1.29 9.99 -1.66
N THR A 81 1.84 9.64 -2.82
CA THR A 81 2.78 10.52 -3.55
C THR A 81 2.11 11.82 -3.98
N ALA A 82 0.84 11.76 -4.41
CA ALA A 82 0.07 12.97 -4.70
C ALA A 82 -0.29 13.74 -3.42
N LEU A 83 -0.65 13.05 -2.33
CA LEU A 83 -0.98 13.70 -1.05
C LEU A 83 0.23 14.34 -0.38
N ALA A 84 1.44 13.83 -0.65
CA ALA A 84 2.69 14.40 -0.15
C ALA A 84 2.87 15.87 -0.58
N THR A 85 2.38 16.26 -1.75
CA THR A 85 2.49 17.64 -2.26
C THR A 85 1.42 18.57 -1.69
N ALA A 86 0.39 18.02 -1.04
CA ALA A 86 -0.75 18.76 -0.50
C ALA A 86 -0.72 18.87 1.04
N THR A 87 0.32 18.35 1.68
CA THR A 87 0.50 18.27 3.15
C THR A 87 1.96 18.51 3.55
N GLU A 88 2.23 18.91 4.78
CA GLU A 88 3.57 19.34 5.23
C GLU A 88 4.17 18.47 6.34
N HIS A 89 3.35 17.93 7.24
CA HIS A 89 3.77 17.30 8.50
C HIS A 89 3.23 15.88 8.68
N ILE A 90 2.01 15.61 8.19
CA ILE A 90 1.35 14.33 8.44
C ILE A 90 2.10 13.16 7.78
N GLY A 91 2.30 12.08 8.53
CA GLY A 91 2.92 10.85 8.02
C GLY A 91 2.06 10.16 6.96
N LEU A 92 2.71 9.47 6.02
CA LEU A 92 2.06 8.87 4.84
C LEU A 92 2.34 7.37 4.80
N ILE A 93 1.43 6.56 5.34
CA ILE A 93 1.63 5.12 5.52
C ILE A 93 0.86 4.32 4.46
N ALA A 94 1.58 3.69 3.54
CA ALA A 94 1.01 2.76 2.56
C ALA A 94 1.08 1.32 3.05
N THR A 95 0.00 0.55 2.81
CA THR A 95 0.08 -0.90 2.81
C THR A 95 0.64 -1.39 1.48
N ALA A 96 1.66 -2.24 1.54
CA ALA A 96 2.19 -2.90 0.35
C ALA A 96 2.69 -4.31 0.68
N SER A 97 2.34 -5.25 -0.19
CA SER A 97 2.58 -6.68 0.06
C SER A 97 3.97 -7.14 -0.36
N THR A 98 4.62 -7.96 0.46
CA THR A 98 5.88 -8.64 0.12
C THR A 98 5.67 -9.92 -0.71
N SER A 99 4.42 -10.40 -0.79
CA SER A 99 4.10 -11.68 -1.44
C SER A 99 4.24 -11.60 -2.95
N TYR A 100 3.79 -10.51 -3.56
CA TYR A 100 3.69 -10.38 -5.02
C TYR A 100 4.51 -9.24 -5.62
N ASN A 101 5.08 -8.37 -4.80
CA ASN A 101 5.97 -7.32 -5.29
C ASN A 101 7.40 -7.84 -5.52
N SER A 102 8.13 -7.13 -6.38
CA SER A 102 9.59 -7.21 -6.44
C SER A 102 10.20 -6.38 -5.31
N PRO A 103 11.13 -6.93 -4.51
CA PRO A 103 11.84 -6.18 -3.46
C PRO A 103 12.47 -4.88 -3.97
N TYR A 104 13.12 -4.95 -5.13
CA TYR A 104 13.79 -3.80 -5.74
C TYR A 104 12.80 -2.70 -6.12
N ASN A 105 11.73 -3.05 -6.83
CA ASN A 105 10.77 -2.05 -7.31
C ASN A 105 10.01 -1.39 -6.16
N LEU A 106 9.61 -2.17 -5.14
CA LEU A 106 8.90 -1.61 -4.00
C LEU A 106 9.82 -0.72 -3.15
N ALA A 107 11.05 -1.16 -2.88
CA ALA A 107 12.04 -0.36 -2.16
C ALA A 107 12.29 0.98 -2.86
N ARG A 108 12.40 0.99 -4.20
CA ARG A 108 12.55 2.21 -5.00
C ARG A 108 11.33 3.13 -4.87
N ARG A 109 10.11 2.62 -5.02
CA ARG A 109 8.88 3.42 -4.91
C ARG A 109 8.73 4.07 -3.53
N LEU A 110 9.00 3.30 -2.47
CA LEU A 110 8.95 3.81 -1.09
C LEU A 110 10.04 4.85 -0.83
N ALA A 111 11.27 4.65 -1.34
CA ALA A 111 12.32 5.66 -1.24
C ALA A 111 11.95 6.94 -2.00
N SER A 112 11.30 6.83 -3.17
CA SER A 112 10.82 8.01 -3.89
C SER A 112 9.73 8.76 -3.10
N LEU A 113 8.77 8.06 -2.50
CA LEU A 113 7.77 8.68 -1.62
C LEU A 113 8.44 9.36 -0.41
N ASP A 114 9.44 8.72 0.19
CA ASP A 114 10.19 9.27 1.31
C ASP A 114 10.85 10.62 0.94
N HIS A 115 11.54 10.69 -0.20
CA HIS A 115 12.12 11.95 -0.69
C HIS A 115 11.06 13.01 -1.02
N LEU A 116 10.02 12.64 -1.78
CA LEU A 116 8.98 13.58 -2.20
C LEU A 116 8.16 14.12 -1.04
N SER A 117 8.04 13.34 0.03
CA SER A 117 7.35 13.75 1.25
C SER A 117 8.24 14.42 2.29
N GLY A 118 9.57 14.46 2.09
CA GLY A 118 10.51 15.03 3.06
C GLY A 118 10.70 14.15 4.32
N GLY A 119 10.71 12.83 4.16
CA GLY A 119 10.95 11.87 5.24
C GLY A 119 9.69 11.41 5.99
N ARG A 120 8.49 11.56 5.40
CA ARG A 120 7.20 11.25 6.04
C ARG A 120 6.62 9.89 5.64
N ALA A 121 7.33 9.12 4.81
CA ALA A 121 6.82 7.85 4.29
C ALA A 121 6.81 6.75 5.36
N GLY A 122 5.77 5.93 5.36
CA GLY A 122 5.66 4.72 6.16
C GLY A 122 5.20 3.54 5.33
N TRP A 123 5.60 2.33 5.75
CA TRP A 123 5.22 1.08 5.09
C TRP A 123 4.59 0.11 6.10
N ASN A 124 3.32 -0.21 5.87
CA ASN A 124 2.66 -1.34 6.50
C ASN A 124 2.92 -2.60 5.69
N ILE A 125 3.80 -3.45 6.22
CA ILE A 125 4.28 -4.68 5.58
C ILE A 125 3.24 -5.77 5.77
N VAL A 126 2.71 -6.31 4.67
CA VAL A 126 1.72 -7.40 4.72
C VAL A 126 2.15 -8.59 3.87
N THR A 127 1.75 -9.79 4.29
CA THR A 127 1.81 -11.01 3.47
C THR A 127 0.40 -11.32 2.98
N THR A 128 0.12 -11.06 1.70
CA THR A 128 -1.21 -11.22 1.14
C THR A 128 -1.62 -12.70 1.12
N ALA A 129 -2.84 -12.97 1.57
CA ALA A 129 -3.47 -14.29 1.53
C ALA A 129 -4.70 -14.27 0.62
N GLY A 130 -5.22 -15.45 0.27
CA GLY A 130 -6.39 -15.62 -0.57
C GLY A 130 -6.08 -15.93 -2.03
N ALA A 131 -6.74 -16.96 -2.54
CA ALA A 131 -6.56 -17.45 -3.91
C ALA A 131 -7.00 -16.42 -4.97
N GLU A 132 -7.96 -15.53 -4.66
CA GLU A 132 -8.32 -14.42 -5.56
C GLU A 132 -7.15 -13.47 -5.80
N ALA A 133 -6.38 -13.15 -4.75
CA ALA A 133 -5.18 -12.34 -4.90
C ALA A 133 -4.13 -13.10 -5.71
N ALA A 134 -3.90 -14.37 -5.39
CA ALA A 134 -2.92 -15.21 -6.08
C ALA A 134 -3.18 -15.27 -7.59
N ARG A 135 -4.44 -15.43 -8.00
CA ARG A 135 -4.85 -15.48 -9.41
C ARG A 135 -4.56 -14.20 -10.18
N ASN A 136 -4.65 -13.03 -9.54
CA ASN A 136 -4.27 -11.76 -10.17
C ASN A 136 -2.76 -11.68 -10.48
N PHE A 137 -1.94 -12.53 -9.86
CA PHE A 137 -0.49 -12.64 -10.12
C PHE A 137 -0.12 -13.93 -10.86
N GLY A 138 -1.09 -14.63 -11.46
CA GLY A 138 -0.85 -15.83 -12.27
C GLY A 138 -0.55 -17.09 -11.46
N LEU A 139 -0.97 -17.14 -10.20
CA LEU A 139 -0.87 -18.32 -9.33
C LEU A 139 -2.26 -18.90 -9.04
N ASP A 140 -2.37 -20.22 -8.93
CA ASP A 140 -3.65 -20.86 -8.61
C ASP A 140 -4.09 -20.60 -7.15
N GLU A 141 -3.13 -20.69 -6.22
CA GLU A 141 -3.32 -20.47 -4.79
C GLU A 141 -2.18 -19.65 -4.19
N GLU A 142 -2.44 -19.03 -3.04
CA GLU A 142 -1.39 -18.32 -2.33
C GLU A 142 -0.32 -19.30 -1.78
N PRO A 143 0.97 -18.90 -1.76
CA PRO A 143 2.00 -19.69 -1.10
C PRO A 143 1.64 -19.95 0.37
N ALA A 144 2.07 -21.08 0.94
CA ALA A 144 1.80 -21.43 2.33
C ALA A 144 2.20 -20.31 3.30
N HIS A 145 1.45 -20.18 4.40
CA HIS A 145 1.63 -19.09 5.38
C HIS A 145 3.09 -18.92 5.82
N ALA A 146 3.76 -20.01 6.22
CA ALA A 146 5.18 -19.96 6.63
C ALA A 146 6.09 -19.43 5.52
N ALA A 147 5.93 -19.94 4.28
CA ALA A 147 6.72 -19.50 3.13
C ALA A 147 6.52 -18.01 2.81
N ARG A 148 5.32 -17.45 3.01
CA ARG A 148 5.09 -16.01 2.83
C ARG A 148 5.87 -15.16 3.83
N TYR A 149 5.98 -15.60 5.09
CA TYR A 149 6.75 -14.90 6.11
C TYR A 149 8.26 -15.05 5.93
N GLU A 150 8.74 -16.22 5.49
CA GLU A 150 10.14 -16.40 5.08
C GLU A 150 10.52 -15.46 3.93
N ARG A 151 9.67 -15.40 2.89
CA ARG A 151 9.83 -14.43 1.80
C ARG A 151 9.80 -12.99 2.31
N ALA A 152 8.90 -12.65 3.24
CA ALA A 152 8.81 -11.29 3.78
C ALA A 152 10.10 -10.88 4.53
N ALA A 153 10.72 -11.81 5.26
CA ALA A 153 12.00 -11.56 5.92
C ALA A 153 13.13 -11.30 4.91
N GLU A 154 13.24 -12.12 3.86
CA GLU A 154 14.22 -11.91 2.79
C GLU A 154 13.95 -10.60 2.02
N PHE A 155 12.68 -10.29 1.75
CA PHE A 155 12.28 -9.06 1.09
C PHE A 155 12.74 -7.84 1.88
N LEU A 156 12.52 -7.84 3.20
CA LEU A 156 12.89 -6.73 4.06
C LEU A 156 14.42 -6.58 4.17
N ASP A 157 15.16 -7.68 4.24
CA ASP A 157 16.63 -7.66 4.17
C ASP A 157 17.13 -6.97 2.89
N VAL A 158 16.54 -7.32 1.73
CA VAL A 158 16.89 -6.68 0.46
C VAL A 158 16.51 -5.20 0.44
N ALA A 159 15.31 -4.84 0.91
CA ALA A 159 14.85 -3.46 0.92
C ALA A 159 15.74 -2.57 1.82
N LEU A 160 16.05 -3.02 3.03
CA LEU A 160 16.93 -2.31 3.97
C LEU A 160 18.32 -2.13 3.37
N LYS A 161 18.90 -3.19 2.78
CA LYS A 161 20.21 -3.10 2.13
C LYS A 161 20.23 -2.16 0.93
N LEU A 162 19.13 -2.09 0.17
CA LEU A 162 19.01 -1.11 -0.92
C LEU A 162 18.98 0.31 -0.38
N TRP A 163 18.21 0.60 0.68
CA TRP A 163 18.17 1.93 1.28
C TRP A 163 19.52 2.32 1.91
N ASP A 164 20.22 1.39 2.54
CA ASP A 164 21.55 1.59 3.13
C ASP A 164 22.70 1.48 2.11
N SER A 165 22.40 1.33 0.81
CA SER A 165 23.44 1.11 -0.20
C SER A 165 24.21 2.38 -0.59
N TRP A 166 23.70 3.57 -0.24
CA TRP A 166 24.37 4.85 -0.47
C TRP A 166 25.08 5.31 0.81
N GLU A 167 26.37 5.61 0.73
CA GLU A 167 27.12 6.22 1.84
C GLU A 167 26.74 7.71 1.98
N ASP A 168 26.69 8.23 3.21
CA ASP A 168 26.18 9.58 3.54
C ASP A 168 27.01 10.73 2.92
N ASP A 169 28.27 10.42 2.61
CA ASP A 169 29.33 11.25 2.07
C ASP A 169 29.65 10.92 0.60
N LEU A 170 28.83 10.08 -0.05
CA LEU A 170 29.00 9.72 -1.46
C LEU A 170 28.82 10.94 -2.39
N ILE A 171 27.89 11.85 -2.08
CA ILE A 171 27.57 13.02 -2.92
C ILE A 171 28.49 14.18 -2.52
N VAL A 172 29.41 14.53 -3.42
CA VAL A 172 30.37 15.65 -3.26
C VAL A 172 29.82 16.92 -3.90
N ALA A 173 29.21 16.79 -5.08
CA ALA A 173 28.66 17.90 -5.87
C ALA A 173 29.64 19.07 -6.13
N ASP A 174 30.92 18.77 -6.37
CA ASP A 174 31.93 19.76 -6.74
C ASP A 174 31.79 20.16 -8.22
N LYS A 175 31.25 21.35 -8.44
CA LYS A 175 31.04 21.93 -9.78
C LYS A 175 32.34 22.35 -10.46
N ALA A 176 33.34 22.80 -9.69
CA ALA A 176 34.60 23.30 -10.25
C ALA A 176 35.48 22.14 -10.72
N ALA A 177 35.53 21.05 -9.95
CA ALA A 177 36.23 19.82 -10.32
C ALA A 177 35.43 18.93 -11.29
N GLY A 178 34.13 19.18 -11.48
CA GLY A 178 33.25 18.33 -12.28
C GLY A 178 32.96 16.96 -11.64
N VAL A 179 33.05 16.87 -10.31
CA VAL A 179 32.92 15.61 -9.55
C VAL A 179 31.64 15.64 -8.74
N TRP A 180 30.65 14.82 -9.13
CA TRP A 180 29.39 14.75 -8.39
C TRP A 180 29.45 13.82 -7.17
N GLY A 181 30.29 12.78 -7.18
CA GLY A 181 30.43 11.86 -6.05
C GLY A 181 31.74 11.07 -6.01
N THR A 182 32.03 10.45 -4.87
CA THR A 182 33.29 9.71 -4.65
C THR A 182 33.29 8.35 -5.36
N THR A 183 34.32 8.06 -6.13
CA THR A 183 34.45 6.82 -6.92
C THR A 183 34.84 5.57 -6.09
N ALA A 184 35.33 5.76 -4.86
CA ALA A 184 36.09 4.71 -4.14
C ALA A 184 35.25 3.66 -3.39
N ARG A 185 33.94 3.86 -3.17
CA ARG A 185 33.06 2.88 -2.50
C ARG A 185 31.69 2.86 -3.16
N SER A 186 31.56 2.04 -4.20
CA SER A 186 30.32 1.99 -5.00
C SER A 186 29.13 1.45 -4.19
N ILE A 187 27.92 1.90 -4.57
CA ILE A 187 26.61 1.42 -4.08
C ILE A 187 26.62 -0.10 -3.85
N ARG A 188 26.57 -0.59 -2.60
CA ARG A 188 26.76 -2.03 -2.35
C ARG A 188 25.66 -2.85 -3.03
N PRO A 189 26.00 -3.89 -3.82
CA PRO A 189 24.98 -4.78 -4.38
C PRO A 189 24.25 -5.52 -3.24
N GLY A 190 22.92 -5.63 -3.37
CA GLY A 190 22.10 -6.38 -2.41
C GLY A 190 22.52 -7.86 -2.28
N THR A 191 22.27 -8.47 -1.12
CA THR A 191 22.62 -9.87 -0.84
C THR A 191 21.86 -10.89 -1.68
N ARG A 192 22.46 -12.08 -1.79
CA ARG A 192 21.89 -13.27 -2.41
C ARG A 192 20.90 -13.96 -1.45
N GLY A 193 19.62 -13.93 -1.78
CA GLY A 193 18.56 -14.80 -1.26
C GLY A 193 17.80 -15.50 -2.41
N ARG A 194 16.87 -16.42 -2.08
CA ARG A 194 16.15 -17.27 -3.06
C ARG A 194 15.27 -16.48 -4.02
N THR A 195 14.88 -15.25 -3.64
CA THR A 195 14.03 -14.33 -4.40
C THR A 195 14.75 -13.05 -4.87
N SER A 196 16.08 -12.98 -4.73
CA SER A 196 16.85 -11.75 -4.92
C SER A 196 17.44 -11.55 -6.34
N VAL A 197 17.51 -10.28 -6.75
CA VAL A 197 18.26 -9.82 -7.93
C VAL A 197 19.68 -9.44 -7.48
N SER A 198 20.63 -10.35 -7.65
CA SER A 198 22.02 -10.29 -7.13
C SER A 198 22.91 -9.11 -7.57
N ARG A 199 22.38 -8.13 -8.31
CA ARG A 199 23.15 -6.99 -8.86
C ARG A 199 22.46 -5.63 -8.70
N ALA A 200 21.30 -5.59 -8.04
CA ALA A 200 20.53 -4.36 -7.93
C ALA A 200 21.24 -3.33 -7.03
N ARG A 201 21.33 -2.10 -7.52
CA ARG A 201 21.84 -0.91 -6.82
C ARG A 201 20.69 0.06 -6.65
N SER A 202 20.50 0.66 -5.47
CA SER A 202 19.45 1.68 -5.32
C SER A 202 19.72 2.85 -6.27
N THR A 203 18.68 3.31 -6.97
CA THR A 203 18.76 4.47 -7.87
C THR A 203 18.61 5.80 -7.14
N CYS A 204 18.13 5.76 -5.89
CA CYS A 204 17.91 6.95 -5.08
C CYS A 204 18.76 6.85 -3.80
N PRO A 205 19.47 7.93 -3.42
CA PRO A 205 20.05 8.05 -2.08
C PRO A 205 18.97 7.81 -1.01
N ALA A 206 19.34 7.47 0.22
CA ALA A 206 18.39 7.61 1.33
C ALA A 206 18.11 9.10 1.58
N HIS A 207 16.91 9.45 2.05
CA HIS A 207 16.65 10.81 2.52
C HIS A 207 17.58 11.09 3.71
N ARG A 208 18.31 12.21 3.67
CA ARG A 208 19.24 12.57 4.73
C ARG A 208 18.42 12.71 6.01
N ARG A 209 18.66 11.86 7.02
CA ARG A 209 18.09 12.08 8.34
C ARG A 209 18.72 13.36 8.87
N VAL A 210 18.02 14.49 8.74
CA VAL A 210 18.34 15.67 9.51
C VAL A 210 18.12 15.28 10.96
N THR A 211 19.20 15.10 11.73
CA THR A 211 19.09 14.95 13.18
C THR A 211 18.36 16.18 13.69
N PRO A 212 17.17 16.03 14.30
CA PRO A 212 16.47 17.19 14.83
C PRO A 212 17.36 17.79 15.92
N SER A 213 17.66 19.09 15.83
CA SER A 213 18.04 19.83 17.03
C SER A 213 16.83 19.79 17.97
N SER A 214 16.91 18.93 18.98
CA SER A 214 15.93 18.73 20.05
C SER A 214 14.52 18.22 19.67
N SER A 215 14.16 17.12 20.33
CA SER A 215 12.81 16.66 20.72
C SER A 215 11.75 16.35 19.65
N ARG A 216 11.95 15.29 18.85
CA ARG A 216 10.92 14.23 18.62
C ARG A 216 11.50 13.09 17.79
N PRO A 217 11.42 11.82 18.24
CA PRO A 217 11.78 10.69 17.38
C PRO A 217 10.68 10.42 16.34
N ALA A 218 11.08 10.15 15.11
CA ALA A 218 10.20 9.71 14.02
C ALA A 218 9.49 8.37 14.37
N PRO A 219 8.28 8.13 13.84
CA PRO A 219 7.55 6.88 14.10
C PRO A 219 8.34 5.68 13.57
N ARG A 220 8.63 4.73 14.45
CA ARG A 220 9.24 3.45 14.09
C ARG A 220 8.23 2.57 13.38
N THR A 221 8.67 1.90 12.31
CA THR A 221 7.96 0.85 11.61
C THR A 221 7.60 -0.28 12.59
N THR A 222 6.33 -0.47 12.90
CA THR A 222 5.86 -1.59 13.74
C THR A 222 5.27 -2.67 12.83
N ALA A 223 5.93 -3.83 12.76
CA ALA A 223 5.33 -5.04 12.19
C ALA A 223 4.32 -5.62 13.20
N SER A 224 3.03 -5.54 12.90
CA SER A 224 1.99 -6.19 13.70
C SER A 224 1.85 -7.66 13.29
N GLY A 225 2.61 -8.54 13.96
CA GLY A 225 2.40 -9.99 13.90
C GLY A 225 1.19 -10.38 14.76
N SER A 226 0.08 -10.75 14.13
CA SER A 226 -1.06 -11.34 14.81
C SER A 226 -0.70 -12.73 15.36
N ARG A 227 -0.59 -12.85 16.69
CA ARG A 227 -0.52 -14.15 17.39
C ARG A 227 -1.89 -14.83 17.33
N PRO A 228 -2.01 -16.11 16.94
CA PRO A 228 -3.28 -16.81 16.97
C PRO A 228 -3.65 -17.18 18.41
N GLY A 229 -4.69 -16.53 18.94
CA GLY A 229 -5.31 -16.85 20.21
C GLY A 229 -6.07 -18.18 20.15
N THR A 230 -5.56 -19.16 20.88
CA THR A 230 -6.18 -20.39 21.41
C THR A 230 -7.66 -20.67 21.08
N ARG A 231 -7.88 -21.78 20.35
CA ARG A 231 -9.16 -22.50 20.24
C ARG A 231 -9.70 -22.85 21.64
N ARG A 232 -10.94 -22.45 21.94
CA ARG A 232 -11.72 -23.02 23.05
C ARG A 232 -12.81 -23.92 22.48
N ARG A 233 -12.80 -25.18 22.93
CA ARG A 233 -13.73 -26.27 22.57
C ARG A 233 -15.18 -25.92 22.93
N SER A 234 -16.09 -26.42 22.10
CA SER A 234 -17.54 -26.38 22.15
C SER A 234 -18.16 -27.33 23.19
N SER A 235 -19.42 -27.05 23.59
CA SER A 235 -20.47 -28.05 23.85
C SER A 235 -21.87 -27.43 23.91
N PRO A 236 -22.95 -28.22 23.71
CA PRO A 236 -24.09 -27.83 22.87
C PRO A 236 -25.36 -27.50 23.66
N ARG A 237 -26.25 -26.69 23.08
CA ARG A 237 -27.67 -26.68 23.47
C ARG A 237 -28.58 -26.74 22.25
N SER A 238 -29.45 -27.73 22.31
CA SER A 238 -30.52 -28.08 21.40
C SER A 238 -31.63 -27.03 21.35
N ARG A 239 -32.20 -26.81 20.16
CA ARG A 239 -33.66 -26.78 19.99
C ARG A 239 -34.05 -27.05 18.53
N ARG A 240 -34.97 -27.98 18.37
CA ARG A 240 -35.62 -28.42 17.12
C ARG A 240 -36.82 -27.51 16.80
N SER A 241 -37.02 -27.25 15.51
CA SER A 241 -38.34 -27.20 14.82
C SER A 241 -38.09 -27.19 13.29
N ARG A 242 -38.11 -28.35 12.61
CA ARG A 242 -39.20 -28.85 11.75
C ARG A 242 -39.88 -27.76 10.90
N THR A 243 -39.46 -27.61 9.64
CA THR A 243 -40.07 -28.13 8.38
C THR A 243 -41.05 -27.18 7.69
N ARG A 244 -40.71 -26.72 6.48
CA ARG A 244 -41.51 -27.04 5.27
C ARG A 244 -40.69 -26.85 4.00
N ARG A 245 -40.61 -27.93 3.21
CA ARG A 245 -40.17 -27.95 1.81
C ARG A 245 -41.30 -27.40 0.94
N THR A 246 -40.95 -26.62 -0.08
CA THR A 246 -41.63 -26.64 -1.38
C THR A 246 -40.54 -26.63 -2.46
N SER A 247 -40.78 -27.43 -3.48
CA SER A 247 -39.84 -27.86 -4.51
C SER A 247 -40.28 -27.33 -5.88
N THR A 248 -39.28 -27.05 -6.72
CA THR A 248 -39.21 -27.16 -8.20
C THR A 248 -40.00 -26.17 -9.08
N PRO A 249 -39.65 -25.96 -10.38
CA PRO A 249 -38.54 -26.54 -11.17
C PRO A 249 -37.65 -25.55 -11.97
N THR A 250 -36.54 -26.10 -12.43
CA THR A 250 -35.60 -25.68 -13.49
C THR A 250 -36.23 -25.47 -14.87
N SER A 251 -35.75 -24.46 -15.62
CA SER A 251 -35.69 -24.48 -17.09
C SER A 251 -34.66 -23.50 -17.65
N SER A 252 -33.70 -24.03 -18.39
CA SER A 252 -32.90 -23.38 -19.45
C SER A 252 -32.78 -24.44 -20.56
N PRO A 253 -32.80 -24.09 -21.86
CA PRO A 253 -31.64 -23.42 -22.47
C PRO A 253 -31.95 -22.47 -23.65
N GLY A 254 -31.03 -21.56 -23.95
CA GLY A 254 -31.05 -20.75 -25.17
C GLY A 254 -29.66 -20.21 -25.51
N ARG A 255 -29.05 -20.76 -26.56
CA ARG A 255 -27.76 -20.34 -27.12
C ARG A 255 -27.89 -18.98 -27.81
N GLY A 256 -26.99 -18.04 -27.51
CA GLY A 256 -26.82 -16.78 -28.25
C GLY A 256 -25.32 -16.46 -28.40
N ARG A 257 -24.88 -16.28 -29.65
CA ARG A 257 -23.51 -15.94 -30.09
C ARG A 257 -23.04 -14.56 -29.58
N PRO A 258 -21.72 -14.30 -29.53
CA PRO A 258 -21.17 -13.08 -28.93
C PRO A 258 -21.38 -11.85 -29.83
N ALA A 259 -21.83 -10.75 -29.23
CA ALA A 259 -21.88 -9.44 -29.87
C ALA A 259 -20.51 -8.74 -29.78
N ALA A 260 -20.10 -8.17 -30.91
CA ALA A 260 -18.83 -7.50 -31.12
C ALA A 260 -18.72 -6.17 -30.36
N ILE A 261 -17.49 -5.83 -29.99
CA ILE A 261 -17.07 -4.55 -29.41
C ILE A 261 -17.08 -3.49 -30.52
N PRO A 262 -17.78 -2.36 -30.40
CA PRO A 262 -17.63 -1.26 -31.33
C PRO A 262 -16.38 -0.44 -30.96
N THR A 263 -15.35 -0.56 -31.79
CA THR A 263 -14.22 0.38 -31.84
C THR A 263 -14.70 1.70 -32.45
N THR A 264 -14.75 2.76 -31.65
CA THR A 264 -14.86 4.13 -32.17
C THR A 264 -13.49 4.79 -32.13
N SER A 265 -12.86 4.83 -33.29
CA SER A 265 -11.72 5.68 -33.60
C SER A 265 -12.14 7.14 -33.48
N ARG A 266 -11.57 7.89 -32.52
CA ARG A 266 -11.58 9.35 -32.56
C ARG A 266 -10.27 9.84 -33.18
N SER A 267 -10.41 10.38 -34.38
CA SER A 267 -9.42 11.17 -35.12
C SER A 267 -9.09 12.47 -34.37
N CYS A 268 -7.80 12.70 -34.09
CA CYS A 268 -7.26 14.01 -33.73
C CYS A 268 -7.19 14.91 -34.98
N PRO A 269 -7.63 16.18 -34.92
CA PRO A 269 -7.21 17.18 -35.90
C PRO A 269 -5.87 17.79 -35.48
N ALA A 270 -4.95 17.86 -36.44
CA ALA A 270 -3.72 18.62 -36.35
C ALA A 270 -4.04 20.13 -36.28
N SER A 271 -3.41 20.83 -35.32
CA SER A 271 -3.33 22.28 -35.34
C SER A 271 -1.93 22.71 -35.76
N SER A 272 -1.84 23.24 -36.97
CA SER A 272 -0.76 24.11 -37.41
C SER A 272 -0.99 25.53 -36.89
N ARG A 273 -0.08 26.04 -36.07
CA ARG A 273 0.48 27.41 -36.07
C ARG A 273 1.50 27.55 -34.95
#